data_AF-A0A972IH26-F1
#
_entry.id   AF-A0A972IH26-F1
#
_cell.length_a   1.000
_cell.length_b   1.000
_cell.length_c   1.000
_cell.angle_alpha   90.00
_cell.angle_beta   90.00
_cell.angle_gamma   90.00
#
_symmetry.space_group_name_H-M   'P 1'
#
loop_
_entity.id
_entity.type
_entity.pdbx_description
1 polymer ?
#
loop_
_entity_poly.entity_id
_entity_poly.type
_entity_poly.pdbx_seq_one_letter_code
_entity_poly.pdbx_strand_id
1 'polypeptide(L)'
;MTGKTLRWSCLLAAALAGLDSAACLGQTAASGDQASRFQAEMQEAPGLVRYYTFESVSLESPLAESLGREKSPLRYRGSDPLALVEGRAPGGKAVRLDTGRFEGAPFEAPQRAFTVEIWLRKHGQGVQLGNGQTNGMILCLGNGYWEGMRLSTSYPGKEVRFEIGRPRPASSISAHWTFGLPDGIWHHLAATWDGRVMALYWNGLPVASTQYTGQFTPAQALVVGFGGAGVGSLKMDVDELAVFDRALPPEVVLRHAQSGLDLPEAAARGFALAASAALQADWAAAERRYASLASAAALPPDCRAAAALARAHALWRLGRRIETAALCAELFENPQAPDGLRETALRLCLA
;
A
#
# COMPACT_ATOMS: atom_id res chain seq x y z
N MET A 1 44.44 -38.37 19.57
CA MET A 1 43.19 -38.40 20.36
C MET A 1 42.63 -36.98 20.43
N THR A 2 42.35 -36.34 19.29
CA THR A 2 41.03 -36.21 18.61
C THR A 2 39.92 -35.59 19.48
N GLY A 3 39.63 -34.32 19.17
CA GLY A 3 38.60 -33.50 19.81
C GLY A 3 37.18 -33.85 19.38
N LYS A 4 36.22 -33.34 20.17
CA LYS A 4 34.77 -33.45 19.94
C LYS A 4 34.19 -32.06 19.71
N THR A 5 34.03 -31.70 18.44
CA THR A 5 33.02 -30.75 17.96
C THR A 5 31.76 -31.56 17.61
N LEU A 6 30.65 -31.36 18.34
CA LEU A 6 29.35 -31.91 17.92
C LEU A 6 28.75 -31.01 16.84
N ARG A 7 28.76 -31.51 15.60
CA ARG A 7 27.94 -31.03 14.49
C ARG A 7 26.48 -31.40 14.76
N TRP A 8 25.59 -30.41 14.70
CA TRP A 8 24.17 -30.65 14.48
C TRP A 8 23.90 -30.49 12.99
N SER A 9 23.81 -31.63 12.29
CA SER A 9 23.45 -31.71 10.88
C SER A 9 22.13 -32.46 10.74
N CYS A 10 21.21 -31.81 10.03
CA CYS A 10 20.17 -32.37 9.17
C CYS A 10 19.23 -33.44 9.76
N LEU A 11 17.98 -33.04 10.03
CA LEU A 11 16.78 -33.87 9.90
C LEU A 11 15.54 -32.96 9.91
N LEU A 12 15.08 -32.57 8.73
CA LEU A 12 13.68 -32.60 8.24
C LEU A 12 13.56 -31.76 6.96
N ALA A 13 14.02 -32.36 5.85
CA ALA A 13 13.51 -32.07 4.53
C ALA A 13 12.40 -33.08 4.26
N ALA A 14 11.14 -32.71 4.54
CA ALA A 14 9.92 -33.35 4.03
C ALA A 14 8.68 -32.63 4.60
N ALA A 15 8.32 -31.51 3.98
CA ALA A 15 6.95 -30.97 3.98
C ALA A 15 6.78 -30.09 2.74
N LEU A 16 7.07 -30.65 1.57
CA LEU A 16 6.59 -30.16 0.28
C LEU A 16 5.37 -31.01 -0.08
N ALA A 17 4.30 -30.34 -0.51
CA ALA A 17 3.00 -30.83 -0.92
C ALA A 17 1.92 -30.88 0.18
N GLY A 18 0.95 -29.97 0.04
CA GLY A 18 -0.34 -30.03 0.71
C GLY A 18 -0.56 -28.89 1.71
N LEU A 19 -0.93 -27.72 1.18
CA LEU A 19 -2.04 -26.87 1.63
C LEU A 19 -2.01 -25.60 0.76
N ASP A 20 -2.73 -25.65 -0.37
CA ASP A 20 -3.23 -24.45 -1.04
C ASP A 20 -4.16 -23.72 -0.08
N SER A 21 -3.62 -22.82 0.73
CA SER A 21 -4.40 -21.90 1.55
C SER A 21 -3.72 -20.54 1.56
N ALA A 22 -3.73 -19.87 0.40
CA ALA A 22 -3.39 -18.47 0.28
C ALA A 22 -4.66 -17.69 -0.07
N ALA A 23 -5.56 -17.56 0.91
CA ALA A 23 -6.41 -16.38 0.95
C ALA A 23 -5.57 -15.30 1.64
N CYS A 24 -5.47 -14.10 1.06
CA CYS A 24 -4.85 -12.97 1.74
C CYS A 24 -5.59 -11.71 1.34
N LEU A 25 -5.75 -10.82 2.32
CA LEU A 25 -5.80 -9.38 2.06
C LEU A 25 -4.52 -9.00 1.29
N GLY A 26 -4.64 -8.89 -0.02
CA GLY A 26 -3.54 -8.55 -0.92
C GLY A 26 -2.92 -9.71 -1.71
N GLN A 27 -3.43 -10.95 -1.69
CA GLN A 27 -2.87 -12.01 -2.58
C GLN A 27 -3.86 -12.94 -3.27
N THR A 28 -5.17 -12.91 -2.99
CA THR A 28 -6.11 -13.52 -3.94
C THR A 28 -6.31 -12.54 -5.10
N ALA A 29 -5.47 -12.72 -6.11
CA ALA A 29 -5.96 -13.17 -7.39
C ALA A 29 -7.49 -13.30 -7.45
N ALA A 30 -8.16 -12.20 -7.77
CA ALA A 30 -9.47 -12.26 -8.37
C ALA A 30 -9.40 -13.31 -9.51
N SER A 31 -10.38 -14.21 -9.63
CA SER A 31 -10.49 -15.02 -10.85
C SER A 31 -10.45 -14.09 -12.08
N GLY A 32 -10.05 -14.58 -13.27
CA GLY A 32 -10.01 -13.71 -14.47
C GLY A 32 -11.33 -12.95 -14.69
N ASP A 33 -12.46 -13.54 -14.28
CA ASP A 33 -13.78 -12.91 -14.24
C ASP A 33 -13.89 -11.80 -13.18
N GLN A 34 -13.47 -12.04 -11.93
CA GLN A 34 -13.46 -11.01 -10.87
C GLN A 34 -12.52 -9.83 -11.21
N ALA A 35 -11.36 -10.07 -11.81
CA ALA A 35 -10.43 -9.01 -12.21
C ALA A 35 -11.04 -8.13 -13.30
N SER A 36 -11.67 -8.75 -14.30
CA SER A 36 -12.37 -8.04 -15.38
C SER A 36 -13.56 -7.22 -14.85
N ARG A 37 -14.32 -7.78 -13.89
CA ARG A 37 -15.42 -7.05 -13.22
C ARG A 37 -14.91 -5.86 -12.43
N PHE A 38 -13.86 -6.02 -11.64
CA PHE A 38 -13.27 -4.92 -10.88
C PHE A 38 -12.75 -3.82 -11.81
N GLN A 39 -12.08 -4.18 -12.91
CA GLN A 39 -11.64 -3.20 -13.90
C GLN A 39 -12.81 -2.41 -14.49
N ALA A 40 -13.92 -3.09 -14.82
CA ALA A 40 -15.13 -2.42 -15.30
C ALA A 40 -15.75 -1.50 -14.23
N GLU A 41 -15.82 -1.93 -12.98
CA GLU A 41 -16.28 -1.10 -11.85
C GLU A 41 -15.39 0.14 -11.66
N MET A 42 -14.07 -0.02 -11.78
CA MET A 42 -13.12 1.09 -11.70
C MET A 42 -13.36 2.12 -12.80
N GLN A 43 -13.60 1.69 -14.05
CA GLN A 43 -13.83 2.60 -15.18
C GLN A 43 -15.10 3.45 -15.01
N GLU A 44 -16.10 2.93 -14.31
CA GLU A 44 -17.34 3.64 -13.96
C GLU A 44 -17.24 4.39 -12.62
N ALA A 45 -16.10 4.30 -11.91
CA ALA A 45 -15.96 4.86 -10.58
C ALA A 45 -16.01 6.41 -10.60
N PRO A 46 -16.88 7.03 -9.78
CA PRO A 46 -17.00 8.48 -9.74
C PRO A 46 -15.69 9.17 -9.39
N GLY A 47 -15.29 10.12 -10.23
CA GLY A 47 -14.07 10.90 -10.03
C GLY A 47 -12.79 10.20 -10.50
N LEU A 48 -12.87 9.02 -11.12
CA LEU A 48 -11.69 8.41 -11.73
C LEU A 48 -11.14 9.31 -12.85
N VAL A 49 -9.86 9.67 -12.73
CA VAL A 49 -9.11 10.48 -13.70
C VAL A 49 -8.32 9.55 -14.62
N ARG A 50 -7.50 8.69 -14.03
CA ARG A 50 -6.56 7.80 -14.72
C ARG A 50 -6.49 6.46 -14.02
N TYR A 51 -6.34 5.40 -14.79
CA TYR A 51 -6.23 4.04 -14.29
C TYR A 51 -5.33 3.23 -15.20
N TYR A 52 -4.27 2.65 -14.64
CA TYR A 52 -3.25 1.90 -15.37
C TYR A 52 -3.18 0.50 -14.79
N THR A 53 -3.28 -0.51 -15.63
CA THR A 53 -3.16 -1.94 -15.26
C THR A 53 -1.83 -2.55 -15.70
N PHE A 54 -1.01 -1.80 -16.44
CA PHE A 54 0.27 -2.25 -17.03
C PHE A 54 0.18 -3.46 -17.99
N GLU A 55 -1.00 -4.05 -18.18
CA GLU A 55 -1.27 -5.16 -19.09
C GLU A 55 -0.86 -4.88 -20.54
N SER A 56 -0.98 -3.63 -20.99
CA SER A 56 -0.59 -3.22 -22.35
C SER A 56 0.91 -3.09 -22.56
N VAL A 57 1.72 -3.11 -21.49
CA VAL A 57 3.15 -2.83 -21.58
C VAL A 57 3.89 -4.00 -22.23
N SER A 58 4.78 -3.68 -23.17
CA SER A 58 5.73 -4.61 -23.79
C SER A 58 7.10 -3.97 -23.99
N LEU A 59 8.09 -4.75 -24.42
CA LEU A 59 9.43 -4.23 -24.73
C LEU A 59 9.42 -3.34 -25.98
N GLU A 60 8.54 -3.64 -26.94
CA GLU A 60 8.34 -2.88 -28.18
C GLU A 60 7.50 -1.63 -27.95
N SER A 61 6.57 -1.70 -26.99
CA SER A 61 5.69 -0.59 -26.60
C SER A 61 5.73 -0.41 -25.08
N PRO A 62 6.75 0.30 -24.56
CA PRO A 62 6.91 0.51 -23.13
C PRO A 62 6.02 1.66 -22.63
N LEU A 63 4.72 1.54 -22.92
CA LEU A 63 3.65 2.49 -22.62
C LEU A 63 2.56 1.80 -21.81
N ALA A 64 2.22 2.38 -20.66
CA ALA A 64 1.03 2.04 -19.91
C ALA A 64 -0.08 3.04 -20.28
N GLU A 65 -1.11 2.55 -20.96
CA GLU A 65 -2.25 3.37 -21.38
C GLU A 65 -3.23 3.55 -20.22
N SER A 66 -3.85 4.75 -20.14
CA SER A 66 -4.86 5.03 -19.12
C SER A 66 -6.24 4.55 -19.58
N LEU A 67 -6.86 3.70 -18.76
CA LEU A 67 -8.23 3.25 -18.88
C LEU A 67 -9.26 4.23 -18.31
N GLY A 68 -8.80 5.23 -17.54
CA GLY A 68 -9.66 6.28 -16.98
C GLY A 68 -10.16 7.29 -18.03
N ARG A 69 -10.86 8.34 -17.57
CA ARG A 69 -11.41 9.37 -18.46
C ARG A 69 -10.32 10.13 -19.23
N GLU A 70 -9.17 10.37 -18.61
CA GLU A 70 -8.01 10.98 -19.27
C GLU A 70 -7.14 9.89 -19.91
N LYS A 71 -6.91 9.99 -21.22
CA LYS A 71 -6.07 9.06 -21.98
C LYS A 71 -4.59 9.48 -22.01
N SER A 72 -4.07 9.95 -20.88
CA SER A 72 -2.66 10.31 -20.73
C SER A 72 -1.83 9.06 -20.42
N PRO A 73 -0.93 8.60 -21.30
CA PRO A 73 -0.12 7.41 -21.04
C PRO A 73 1.01 7.71 -20.05
N LEU A 74 1.52 6.65 -19.42
CA LEU A 74 2.83 6.66 -18.78
C LEU A 74 3.83 5.94 -19.68
N ARG A 75 5.00 6.55 -19.89
CA ARG A 75 6.08 5.97 -20.68
C ARG A 75 7.23 5.54 -19.77
N TYR A 76 7.76 4.35 -20.02
CA TYR A 76 8.97 3.91 -19.34
C TYR A 76 10.17 4.82 -19.68
N ARG A 77 10.95 5.18 -18.66
CA ARG A 77 12.17 5.98 -18.74
C ARG A 77 13.21 5.38 -17.80
N GLY A 78 14.49 5.43 -18.18
CA GLY A 78 15.60 4.98 -17.33
C GLY A 78 16.65 4.21 -18.10
N SER A 79 17.77 3.93 -17.44
CA SER A 79 18.86 3.11 -17.96
C SER A 79 18.63 1.61 -17.80
N ASP A 80 17.83 1.21 -16.80
CA ASP A 80 17.51 -0.19 -16.56
C ASP A 80 16.64 -0.73 -17.69
N PRO A 81 16.89 -1.96 -18.19
CA PRO A 81 15.95 -2.63 -19.08
C PRO A 81 14.58 -2.76 -18.42
N LEU A 82 13.52 -2.50 -19.18
CA LEU A 82 12.15 -2.75 -18.74
C LEU A 82 11.99 -4.24 -18.41
N ALA A 83 11.53 -4.54 -17.20
CA ALA A 83 11.28 -5.89 -16.74
C ALA A 83 9.78 -6.13 -16.55
N LEU A 84 9.25 -7.15 -17.21
CA LEU A 84 7.88 -7.63 -17.04
C LEU A 84 7.87 -8.80 -16.06
N VAL A 85 6.89 -8.84 -15.17
CA VAL A 85 6.73 -9.88 -14.15
C VAL A 85 5.27 -10.28 -14.03
N GLU A 86 5.00 -11.40 -13.38
CA GLU A 86 3.63 -11.79 -13.04
C GLU A 86 2.99 -10.77 -12.09
N GLY A 87 1.76 -10.37 -12.43
CA GLY A 87 0.94 -9.43 -11.65
C GLY A 87 0.41 -10.02 -10.35
N ARG A 88 -0.48 -9.29 -9.68
CA ARG A 88 -1.15 -9.77 -8.46
C ARG A 88 -2.21 -10.82 -8.77
N ALA A 89 -2.83 -10.71 -9.95
CA ALA A 89 -3.79 -11.69 -10.46
C ALA A 89 -3.06 -12.73 -11.34
N PRO A 90 -3.47 -14.02 -11.30
CA PRO A 90 -2.77 -15.08 -11.99
C PRO A 90 -2.93 -14.87 -13.50
N GLY A 91 -1.81 -14.88 -14.22
CA GLY A 91 -1.78 -14.55 -15.64
C GLY A 91 -1.87 -13.05 -15.96
N GLY A 92 -2.01 -12.19 -14.95
CA GLY A 92 -1.86 -10.74 -15.09
C GLY A 92 -0.40 -10.33 -15.22
N LYS A 93 -0.16 -9.08 -15.63
CA LYS A 93 1.16 -8.55 -15.93
C LYS A 93 1.45 -7.27 -15.14
N ALA A 94 2.53 -7.34 -14.37
CA ALA A 94 3.12 -6.21 -13.69
C ALA A 94 4.47 -5.81 -14.31
N VAL A 95 4.98 -4.66 -13.87
CA VAL A 95 6.31 -4.16 -14.22
C VAL A 95 7.21 -4.16 -12.98
N ARG A 96 8.49 -4.51 -13.17
CA ARG A 96 9.51 -4.38 -12.13
C ARG A 96 10.34 -3.13 -12.34
N LEU A 97 10.47 -2.34 -11.29
CA LEU A 97 11.18 -1.06 -11.26
C LEU A 97 12.33 -1.10 -10.24
N ASP A 98 13.37 -0.33 -10.55
CA ASP A 98 14.42 0.11 -9.61
C ASP A 98 14.77 1.56 -9.96
N THR A 99 15.82 1.82 -10.75
CA THR A 99 16.15 3.18 -11.21
C THR A 99 15.32 3.58 -12.43
N GLY A 100 14.84 2.59 -13.19
CA GLY A 100 13.77 2.74 -14.18
C GLY A 100 12.44 3.18 -13.57
N ARG A 101 11.65 3.94 -14.33
CA ARG A 101 10.38 4.52 -13.90
C ARG A 101 9.39 4.64 -15.04
N PHE A 102 8.11 4.78 -14.71
CA PHE A 102 7.08 5.21 -15.65
C PHE A 102 6.77 6.69 -15.41
N GLU A 103 6.71 7.49 -16.47
CA GLU A 103 6.56 8.94 -16.40
C GLU A 103 5.53 9.43 -17.44
N GLY A 104 4.67 10.37 -17.03
CA GLY A 104 3.71 11.01 -17.91
C GLY A 104 3.29 12.40 -17.41
N ALA A 105 2.27 12.97 -18.07
CA ALA A 105 1.75 14.29 -17.72
C ALA A 105 1.28 14.34 -16.25
N PRO A 106 1.33 15.51 -15.59
CA PRO A 106 0.79 15.65 -14.24
C PRO A 106 -0.73 15.47 -14.22
N PHE A 107 -1.31 15.20 -13.06
CA PHE A 107 -2.76 15.30 -12.84
C PHE A 107 -3.05 16.50 -11.94
N GLU A 108 -4.28 17.02 -12.04
CA GLU A 108 -4.73 18.17 -11.26
C GLU A 108 -5.62 17.74 -10.08
N ALA A 109 -5.65 18.56 -9.03
CA ALA A 109 -6.54 18.40 -7.87
C ALA A 109 -7.50 19.60 -7.74
N PRO A 110 -8.40 19.81 -8.73
CA PRO A 110 -9.16 21.06 -8.86
C PRO A 110 -10.12 21.33 -7.69
N GLN A 111 -10.60 20.27 -7.03
CA GLN A 111 -11.50 20.38 -5.88
C GLN A 111 -10.75 20.44 -4.54
N ARG A 112 -9.44 20.71 -4.58
CA ARG A 112 -8.53 20.55 -3.44
C ARG A 112 -8.64 19.16 -2.81
N ALA A 113 -8.89 18.16 -3.65
CA ALA A 113 -9.02 16.78 -3.23
C ALA A 113 -8.45 15.84 -4.29
N PHE A 114 -7.92 14.71 -3.86
CA PHE A 114 -7.51 13.64 -4.74
C PHE A 114 -7.38 12.32 -3.98
N THR A 115 -7.32 11.24 -4.73
CA THR A 115 -6.85 9.93 -4.25
C THR A 115 -5.87 9.36 -5.26
N VAL A 116 -4.75 8.82 -4.78
CA VAL A 116 -3.88 7.97 -5.58
C VAL A 116 -3.83 6.60 -4.93
N GLU A 117 -4.09 5.55 -5.71
CA GLU A 117 -4.00 4.16 -5.27
C GLU A 117 -2.98 3.42 -6.11
N ILE A 118 -2.18 2.56 -5.47
CA ILE A 118 -1.17 1.75 -6.16
C ILE A 118 -1.09 0.36 -5.55
N TRP A 119 -1.06 -0.65 -6.41
CA TRP A 119 -0.69 -2.02 -6.07
C TRP A 119 0.80 -2.24 -6.32
N LEU A 120 1.55 -2.56 -5.27
CA LEU A 120 2.99 -2.80 -5.35
C LEU A 120 3.45 -4.01 -4.54
N ARG A 121 4.54 -4.62 -4.97
CA ARG A 121 5.31 -5.62 -4.21
C ARG A 121 6.74 -5.14 -4.06
N LYS A 122 7.12 -4.78 -2.83
CA LYS A 122 8.46 -4.27 -2.52
C LYS A 122 9.46 -5.41 -2.34
N HIS A 123 10.61 -5.36 -3.01
CA HIS A 123 11.68 -6.37 -2.90
C HIS A 123 12.88 -5.92 -2.07
N GLY A 124 12.97 -4.62 -1.77
CA GLY A 124 14.03 -4.06 -0.92
C GLY A 124 14.52 -2.70 -1.41
N GLN A 125 15.64 -2.26 -0.84
CA GLN A 125 16.34 -1.03 -1.25
C GLN A 125 16.74 -1.10 -2.74
N GLY A 126 16.47 -0.01 -3.48
CA GLY A 126 16.96 0.14 -4.85
C GLY A 126 18.41 0.63 -4.89
N VAL A 127 19.02 0.58 -6.07
CA VAL A 127 20.43 0.93 -6.29
C VAL A 127 20.75 2.39 -5.93
N GLN A 128 19.86 3.33 -6.25
CA GLN A 128 20.10 4.75 -6.07
C GLN A 128 19.76 5.18 -4.63
N LEU A 129 20.69 5.83 -3.95
CA LEU A 129 20.47 6.42 -2.62
C LEU A 129 19.88 7.82 -2.72
N GLY A 130 19.00 8.17 -1.78
CA GLY A 130 18.43 9.51 -1.63
C GLY A 130 19.26 10.33 -0.65
N ASN A 131 20.01 11.32 -1.14
CA ASN A 131 20.94 12.12 -0.31
C ASN A 131 21.91 11.26 0.53
N GLY A 132 22.39 10.14 -0.03
CA GLY A 132 23.25 9.19 0.66
C GLY A 132 22.55 8.31 1.70
N GLN A 133 21.22 8.40 1.83
CA GLN A 133 20.42 7.60 2.77
C GLN A 133 19.65 6.49 2.05
N THR A 134 19.38 5.40 2.78
CA THR A 134 18.56 4.28 2.32
C THR A 134 17.07 4.60 2.45
N ASN A 135 16.46 4.87 1.30
CA ASN A 135 15.03 5.07 1.11
C ASN A 135 14.70 4.83 -0.37
N GLY A 136 13.41 4.79 -0.69
CA GLY A 136 12.93 4.51 -2.03
C GLY A 136 11.63 5.23 -2.37
N MET A 137 11.59 5.85 -3.55
CA MET A 137 10.39 6.47 -4.11
C MET A 137 9.46 5.38 -4.64
N ILE A 138 8.18 5.44 -4.27
CA ILE A 138 7.12 4.59 -4.83
C ILE A 138 6.47 5.32 -6.01
N LEU A 139 5.98 6.54 -5.77
CA LEU A 139 5.48 7.43 -6.81
C LEU A 139 5.58 8.89 -6.37
N CYS A 140 5.67 9.80 -7.33
CA CYS A 140 5.51 11.23 -7.07
C CYS A 140 4.77 11.97 -8.19
N LEU A 141 4.08 13.04 -7.79
CA LEU A 141 3.65 14.12 -8.67
C LEU A 141 4.60 15.30 -8.42
N GLY A 142 5.40 15.66 -9.43
CA GLY A 142 6.54 16.56 -9.28
C GLY A 142 7.59 16.00 -8.33
N ASN A 143 8.17 16.89 -7.50
CA ASN A 143 9.16 16.48 -6.49
C ASN A 143 8.55 16.02 -5.16
N GLY A 144 7.26 16.29 -4.93
CA GLY A 144 6.52 15.94 -3.71
C GLY A 144 6.99 16.63 -2.42
N TYR A 145 7.92 17.59 -2.51
CA TYR A 145 8.50 18.30 -1.37
C TYR A 145 8.17 19.80 -1.35
N TRP A 146 8.33 20.47 -2.50
CA TRP A 146 7.99 21.88 -2.70
C TRP A 146 6.69 22.06 -3.49
N GLU A 147 6.26 21.03 -4.22
CA GLU A 147 5.06 20.97 -5.05
C GLU A 147 4.53 19.54 -5.12
N GLY A 148 3.29 19.37 -5.57
CA GLY A 148 2.67 18.07 -5.79
C GLY A 148 2.67 17.16 -4.55
N MET A 149 2.89 15.87 -4.76
CA MET A 149 2.87 14.86 -3.69
C MET A 149 3.87 13.73 -3.94
N ARG A 150 4.18 12.95 -2.91
CA ARG A 150 4.94 11.70 -3.08
C ARG A 150 4.57 10.63 -2.06
N LEU A 151 4.73 9.38 -2.49
CA LEU A 151 4.80 8.21 -1.64
C LEU A 151 6.23 7.68 -1.65
N SER A 152 6.79 7.49 -0.46
CA SER A 152 8.13 6.93 -0.29
C SER A 152 8.18 5.95 0.87
N THR A 153 9.20 5.09 0.87
CA THR A 153 9.48 4.16 1.96
C THR A 153 10.91 4.28 2.44
N SER A 154 11.16 4.07 3.74
CA SER A 154 12.50 3.94 4.29
C SER A 154 13.00 2.49 4.23
N TYR A 155 14.31 2.29 4.28
CA TYR A 155 14.93 0.97 4.41
C TYR A 155 16.09 1.01 5.41
N PRO A 156 16.26 0.03 6.31
CA PRO A 156 15.41 -1.14 6.54
C PRO A 156 14.16 -0.86 7.41
N GLY A 157 13.90 0.40 7.77
CA GLY A 157 12.79 0.80 8.65
C GLY A 157 11.39 0.46 8.10
N LYS A 158 11.25 0.38 6.77
CA LYS A 158 10.00 0.09 6.04
C LYS A 158 8.89 1.12 6.29
N GLU A 159 9.20 2.27 6.88
CA GLU A 159 8.22 3.34 7.12
C GLU A 159 7.67 3.83 5.79
N VAL A 160 6.35 4.06 5.68
CA VAL A 160 5.74 4.67 4.49
C VAL A 160 5.37 6.12 4.79
N ARG A 161 5.70 7.02 3.87
CA ARG A 161 5.37 8.44 3.98
C ARG A 161 4.54 8.86 2.80
N PHE A 162 3.40 9.47 3.09
CA PHE A 162 2.64 10.27 2.15
C PHE A 162 2.93 11.75 2.42
N GLU A 163 3.54 12.42 1.46
CA GLU A 163 3.91 13.83 1.56
C GLU A 163 3.15 14.67 0.53
N ILE A 164 2.69 15.86 0.96
CA ILE A 164 2.28 16.95 0.06
C ILE A 164 3.32 18.06 0.16
N GLY A 165 3.80 18.49 -1.00
CA GLY A 165 4.80 19.54 -1.11
C GLY A 165 4.22 20.92 -0.81
N ARG A 166 5.01 21.80 -0.20
CA ARG A 166 4.61 23.18 0.11
C ARG A 166 5.61 24.17 -0.49
N PRO A 167 5.17 25.32 -1.02
CA PRO A 167 6.11 26.32 -1.54
C PRO A 167 7.10 26.77 -0.47
N ARG A 168 8.32 27.14 -0.91
CA ARG A 168 9.34 27.69 -0.01
C ARG A 168 8.80 28.90 0.77
N PRO A 169 9.15 29.05 2.06
CA PRO A 169 10.18 28.29 2.80
C PRO A 169 9.69 27.03 3.53
N ALA A 170 8.41 26.64 3.40
CA ALA A 170 7.86 25.52 4.16
C ALA A 170 8.28 24.16 3.57
N SER A 171 8.81 23.24 4.39
CA SER A 171 9.05 21.84 3.99
C SER A 171 7.77 21.12 3.58
N SER A 172 7.80 19.90 3.03
CA SER A 172 6.59 19.07 2.90
C SER A 172 5.84 18.89 4.22
N ILE A 173 4.56 18.53 4.14
CA ILE A 173 3.79 17.97 5.26
C ILE A 173 3.55 16.49 4.99
N SER A 174 3.58 15.65 6.03
CA SER A 174 3.49 14.20 5.88
C SER A 174 2.43 13.56 6.76
N ALA A 175 1.78 12.52 6.23
CA ALA A 175 1.20 11.44 7.00
C ALA A 175 2.18 10.26 6.97
N HIS A 176 2.59 9.79 8.14
CA HIS A 176 3.66 8.82 8.30
C HIS A 176 3.17 7.53 8.97
N TRP A 177 3.52 6.39 8.39
CA TRP A 177 3.27 5.08 9.01
C TRP A 177 4.59 4.39 9.31
N THR A 178 4.86 4.17 10.60
CA THR A 178 6.19 3.80 11.12
C THR A 178 6.42 2.30 11.26
N PHE A 179 5.35 1.49 11.29
CA PHE A 179 5.45 0.04 11.55
C PHE A 179 5.46 -0.80 10.26
N GLY A 180 5.28 -0.14 9.13
CA GLY A 180 5.97 -0.42 7.89
C GLY A 180 5.39 -1.46 6.95
N LEU A 181 5.82 -1.35 5.68
CA LEU A 181 5.38 -2.10 4.51
C LEU A 181 6.23 -3.37 4.30
N PRO A 182 5.71 -4.58 4.58
CA PRO A 182 6.44 -5.84 4.41
C PRO A 182 6.98 -6.07 3.00
N ASP A 183 8.00 -6.91 2.86
CA ASP A 183 8.68 -7.17 1.59
C ASP A 183 8.17 -8.48 0.98
N GLY A 184 8.34 -8.65 -0.34
CA GLY A 184 8.07 -9.89 -1.05
C GLY A 184 6.60 -10.23 -1.27
N ILE A 185 5.66 -9.39 -0.80
CA ILE A 185 4.22 -9.58 -0.97
C ILE A 185 3.55 -8.34 -1.59
N TRP A 186 2.43 -8.57 -2.28
CA TRP A 186 1.61 -7.51 -2.85
C TRP A 186 0.86 -6.73 -1.77
N HIS A 187 0.81 -5.42 -1.94
CA HIS A 187 0.10 -4.49 -1.07
C HIS A 187 -0.66 -3.47 -1.90
N HIS A 188 -1.83 -3.08 -1.40
CA HIS A 188 -2.51 -1.87 -1.83
C HIS A 188 -2.09 -0.72 -0.92
N LEU A 189 -1.61 0.37 -1.50
CA LEU A 189 -1.47 1.65 -0.83
C LEU A 189 -2.44 2.65 -1.45
N ALA A 190 -3.12 3.42 -0.60
CA ALA A 190 -3.87 4.58 -1.05
C ALA A 190 -3.50 5.83 -0.26
N ALA A 191 -3.43 6.96 -0.94
CA ALA A 191 -3.21 8.27 -0.36
C ALA A 191 -4.35 9.19 -0.76
N THR A 192 -5.12 9.66 0.23
CA THR A 192 -6.25 10.57 0.02
C THR A 192 -5.96 11.91 0.65
N TRP A 193 -6.41 12.99 0.00
CA TRP A 193 -6.50 14.30 0.63
C TRP A 193 -7.83 14.94 0.26
N ASP A 194 -8.58 15.42 1.25
CA ASP A 194 -9.93 16.01 1.09
C ASP A 194 -9.92 17.56 1.19
N GLY A 195 -8.73 18.16 1.15
CA GLY A 195 -8.53 19.60 1.36
C GLY A 195 -8.31 19.99 2.81
N ARG A 196 -8.49 19.04 3.75
CA ARG A 196 -8.33 19.24 5.20
C ARG A 196 -7.54 18.13 5.89
N VAL A 197 -7.65 16.88 5.46
CA VAL A 197 -7.05 15.69 6.06
C VAL A 197 -6.34 14.90 4.98
N MET A 198 -5.06 14.66 5.19
CA MET A 198 -4.27 13.65 4.47
C MET A 198 -4.45 12.31 5.17
N ALA A 199 -4.72 11.24 4.43
CA ALA A 199 -4.76 9.89 4.96
C ALA A 199 -3.97 8.92 4.08
N LEU A 200 -3.26 8.01 4.73
CA LEU A 200 -2.56 6.90 4.13
C LEU A 200 -3.24 5.60 4.55
N TYR A 201 -3.53 4.76 3.57
CA TYR A 201 -4.15 3.45 3.76
C TYR A 201 -3.19 2.36 3.30
N TRP A 202 -3.24 1.24 4.01
CA TRP A 202 -2.55 0.01 3.64
C TRP A 202 -3.57 -1.13 3.64
N ASN A 203 -3.67 -1.83 2.51
CA ASN A 203 -4.64 -2.89 2.28
C ASN A 203 -6.07 -2.48 2.68
N GLY A 204 -6.44 -1.25 2.34
CA GLY A 204 -7.77 -0.70 2.59
C GLY A 204 -7.97 -0.08 3.99
N LEU A 205 -7.03 -0.28 4.92
CA LEU A 205 -7.16 0.20 6.29
C LEU A 205 -6.35 1.49 6.51
N PRO A 206 -6.89 2.52 7.19
CA PRO A 206 -6.16 3.73 7.48
C PRO A 206 -5.04 3.46 8.48
N VAL A 207 -3.80 3.80 8.10
CA VAL A 207 -2.60 3.58 8.91
C VAL A 207 -1.95 4.88 9.38
N ALA A 208 -2.20 6.00 8.71
CA ALA A 208 -1.75 7.31 9.14
C ALA A 208 -2.68 8.43 8.65
N SER A 209 -2.72 9.54 9.39
CA SER A 209 -3.48 10.72 9.00
C SER A 209 -2.86 12.00 9.57
N THR A 210 -2.91 13.08 8.80
CA THR A 210 -2.40 14.40 9.21
C THR A 210 -3.36 15.50 8.74
N GLN A 211 -3.61 16.51 9.58
CA GLN A 211 -4.38 17.68 9.17
C GLN A 211 -3.55 18.58 8.25
N TYR A 212 -4.13 18.94 7.11
CA TYR A 212 -3.55 19.88 6.17
C TYR A 212 -4.63 20.65 5.40
N THR A 213 -4.77 21.93 5.72
CA THR A 213 -5.70 22.88 5.08
C THR A 213 -5.01 23.84 4.11
N GLY A 214 -3.73 23.58 3.79
CA GLY A 214 -2.97 24.38 2.84
C GLY A 214 -3.37 24.13 1.38
N GLN A 215 -2.71 24.83 0.46
CA GLN A 215 -2.96 24.71 -0.97
C GLN A 215 -2.17 23.54 -1.56
N PHE A 216 -2.74 22.89 -2.58
CA PHE A 216 -2.00 21.93 -3.39
C PHE A 216 -1.33 22.67 -4.54
N THR A 217 0.01 22.71 -4.52
CA THR A 217 0.78 23.36 -5.58
C THR A 217 0.87 22.44 -6.80
N PRO A 218 0.47 22.90 -8.00
CA PRO A 218 0.60 22.14 -9.24
C PRO A 218 2.03 21.69 -9.49
N ALA A 219 2.20 20.59 -10.24
CA ALA A 219 3.50 19.98 -10.48
C ALA A 219 3.66 19.58 -11.96
N GLN A 220 4.86 19.14 -12.34
CA GLN A 220 5.23 19.03 -13.75
C GLN A 220 5.05 17.64 -14.37
N ALA A 221 5.04 16.56 -13.57
CA ALA A 221 4.95 15.20 -14.09
C ALA A 221 4.44 14.22 -13.02
N LEU A 222 3.73 13.18 -13.46
CA LEU A 222 3.43 11.99 -12.66
C LEU A 222 4.51 10.93 -12.93
N VAL A 223 5.14 10.44 -11.87
CA VAL A 223 6.19 9.42 -11.91
C VAL A 223 5.82 8.25 -11.01
N VAL A 224 5.95 7.04 -11.53
CA VAL A 224 5.88 5.77 -10.79
C VAL A 224 7.26 5.13 -10.79
N GLY A 225 7.83 4.92 -9.60
CA GLY A 225 9.23 4.55 -9.42
C GLY A 225 10.14 5.74 -9.10
N PHE A 226 11.41 5.62 -9.43
CA PHE A 226 12.44 6.58 -9.03
C PHE A 226 12.22 7.99 -9.62
N GLY A 227 11.89 8.98 -8.78
CA GLY A 227 11.67 10.38 -9.18
C GLY A 227 12.76 11.37 -8.75
N GLY A 228 13.83 10.91 -8.09
CA GLY A 228 14.86 11.77 -7.52
C GLY A 228 14.37 12.60 -6.33
N ALA A 229 14.63 13.91 -6.34
CA ALA A 229 14.18 14.85 -5.30
C ALA A 229 14.62 14.49 -3.85
N GLY A 230 15.85 13.99 -3.72
CA GLY A 230 16.43 13.59 -2.43
C GLY A 230 15.91 12.25 -1.90
N VAL A 231 15.14 11.51 -2.69
CA VAL A 231 14.68 10.14 -2.40
C VAL A 231 15.31 9.19 -3.43
N GLY A 232 15.78 8.04 -2.95
CA GLY A 232 16.42 6.99 -3.73
C GLY A 232 15.45 6.16 -4.55
N SER A 233 15.98 5.17 -5.26
CA SER A 233 15.17 4.20 -5.99
C SER A 233 14.67 3.08 -5.08
N LEU A 234 13.63 2.38 -5.53
CA LEU A 234 13.04 1.25 -4.83
C LEU A 234 12.94 0.06 -5.78
N LYS A 235 13.48 -1.09 -5.37
CA LYS A 235 13.23 -2.33 -6.11
C LYS A 235 11.82 -2.82 -5.79
N MET A 236 10.89 -2.70 -6.73
CA MET A 236 9.49 -3.09 -6.55
C MET A 236 8.85 -3.58 -7.84
N ASP A 237 7.80 -4.39 -7.70
CA ASP A 237 6.85 -4.65 -8.78
C ASP A 237 5.64 -3.73 -8.62
N VAL A 238 5.04 -3.29 -9.72
CA VAL A 238 3.83 -2.46 -9.77
C VAL A 238 2.83 -3.07 -10.76
N ASP A 239 1.59 -3.24 -10.32
CA ASP A 239 0.54 -3.90 -11.11
C ASP A 239 -0.58 -2.94 -11.51
N GLU A 240 -1.05 -2.10 -10.58
CA GLU A 240 -2.15 -1.18 -10.86
C GLU A 240 -1.88 0.19 -10.23
N LEU A 241 -2.29 1.26 -10.93
CA LEU A 241 -2.27 2.64 -10.45
C LEU A 241 -3.59 3.32 -10.80
N ALA A 242 -4.27 3.92 -9.83
CA ALA A 242 -5.46 4.73 -10.07
C ALA A 242 -5.31 6.13 -9.47
N VAL A 243 -5.86 7.13 -10.16
CA VAL A 243 -5.89 8.52 -9.74
C VAL A 243 -7.34 9.01 -9.80
N PHE A 244 -7.80 9.60 -8.70
CA PHE A 244 -9.12 10.21 -8.56
C PHE A 244 -8.99 11.69 -8.22
N ASP A 245 -9.90 12.53 -8.72
CA ASP A 245 -9.96 13.98 -8.46
C ASP A 245 -10.75 14.33 -7.18
N ARG A 246 -10.98 13.32 -6.34
CA ARG A 246 -11.68 13.40 -5.06
C ARG A 246 -10.98 12.53 -4.03
N ALA A 247 -11.20 12.85 -2.76
CA ALA A 247 -10.89 11.92 -1.68
C ALA A 247 -11.92 10.79 -1.71
N LEU A 248 -11.46 9.56 -1.92
CA LEU A 248 -12.30 8.38 -1.80
C LEU A 248 -12.59 8.13 -0.32
N PRO A 249 -13.84 7.78 0.03
CA PRO A 249 -14.17 7.46 1.41
C PRO A 249 -13.59 6.08 1.77
N PRO A 250 -13.34 5.81 3.08
CA PRO A 250 -12.65 4.60 3.52
C PRO A 250 -13.29 3.29 3.04
N GLU A 251 -14.62 3.24 2.94
CA GLU A 251 -15.35 2.09 2.40
C GLU A 251 -14.98 1.74 0.96
N VAL A 252 -14.73 2.75 0.12
CA VAL A 252 -14.39 2.55 -1.29
C VAL A 252 -12.94 2.10 -1.40
N VAL A 253 -12.03 2.76 -0.68
CA VAL A 253 -10.61 2.36 -0.61
C VAL A 253 -10.47 0.92 -0.13
N LEU A 254 -11.25 0.54 0.89
CA LEU A 254 -11.31 -0.82 1.40
C LEU A 254 -11.77 -1.80 0.32
N ARG A 255 -12.85 -1.49 -0.39
CA ARG A 255 -13.38 -2.34 -1.47
C ARG A 255 -12.36 -2.52 -2.59
N HIS A 256 -11.64 -1.47 -2.99
CA HIS A 256 -10.58 -1.56 -4.01
C HIS A 256 -9.44 -2.47 -3.57
N ALA A 257 -8.97 -2.33 -2.32
CA ALA A 257 -7.94 -3.19 -1.75
C ALA A 257 -8.38 -4.66 -1.63
N GLN A 258 -9.69 -4.91 -1.62
CA GLN A 258 -10.31 -6.21 -1.43
C GLN A 258 -11.01 -6.72 -2.68
N SER A 259 -10.72 -6.16 -3.86
CA SER A 259 -11.40 -6.46 -5.13
C SER A 259 -11.36 -7.92 -5.60
N GLY A 260 -10.64 -8.80 -4.89
CA GLY A 260 -10.64 -10.26 -5.09
C GLY A 260 -11.22 -11.05 -3.91
N LEU A 261 -11.93 -10.40 -2.99
CA LEU A 261 -12.56 -11.00 -1.82
C LEU A 261 -14.07 -10.74 -1.81
N ASP A 262 -14.86 -11.80 -1.74
CA ASP A 262 -16.31 -11.71 -1.55
C ASP A 262 -16.64 -11.40 -0.09
N LEU A 263 -16.44 -10.14 0.32
CA LEU A 263 -16.75 -9.70 1.68
C LEU A 263 -18.23 -9.39 1.85
N PRO A 264 -18.88 -9.90 2.90
CA PRO A 264 -20.27 -9.53 3.19
C PRO A 264 -20.40 -8.01 3.35
N GLU A 265 -21.42 -7.42 2.75
CA GLU A 265 -21.68 -5.98 2.78
C GLU A 265 -21.74 -5.42 4.23
N ALA A 266 -22.28 -6.19 5.18
CA ALA A 266 -22.28 -5.82 6.59
C ALA A 266 -20.85 -5.71 7.18
N ALA A 267 -19.94 -6.58 6.76
CA ALA A 267 -18.54 -6.56 7.16
C ALA A 267 -17.81 -5.35 6.56
N ALA A 268 -17.98 -5.13 5.25
CA ALA A 268 -17.42 -3.97 4.55
C ALA A 268 -17.85 -2.66 5.24
N ARG A 269 -19.14 -2.52 5.57
CA ARG A 269 -19.64 -1.39 6.36
C ARG A 269 -19.03 -1.31 7.76
N GLY A 270 -18.85 -2.44 8.44
CA GLY A 270 -18.20 -2.50 9.75
C GLY A 270 -16.77 -1.96 9.71
N PHE A 271 -15.96 -2.41 8.75
CA PHE A 271 -14.60 -1.90 8.53
C PHE A 271 -14.59 -0.41 8.18
N ALA A 272 -15.49 0.03 7.30
CA ALA A 272 -15.59 1.44 6.92
C ALA A 272 -15.92 2.36 8.11
N LEU A 273 -16.84 1.94 8.99
CA LEU A 273 -17.17 2.68 10.21
C LEU A 273 -15.99 2.71 11.19
N ALA A 274 -15.24 1.60 11.31
CA ALA A 274 -14.04 1.54 12.14
C ALA A 274 -12.93 2.45 11.61
N ALA A 275 -12.71 2.44 10.30
CA ALA A 275 -11.76 3.29 9.59
C ALA A 275 -12.13 4.77 9.71
N SER A 276 -13.40 5.12 9.54
CA SER A 276 -13.90 6.48 9.71
C SER A 276 -13.65 7.02 11.12
N ALA A 277 -13.91 6.20 12.15
CA ALA A 277 -13.60 6.57 13.53
C ALA A 277 -12.09 6.81 13.75
N ALA A 278 -11.23 5.94 13.19
CA ALA A 278 -9.79 6.10 13.26
C ALA A 278 -9.31 7.41 12.61
N LEU A 279 -9.83 7.76 11.42
CA LEU A 279 -9.48 9.00 10.72
C LEU A 279 -9.94 10.27 11.44
N GLN A 280 -11.03 10.17 12.20
CA GLN A 280 -11.52 11.24 13.08
C GLN A 280 -10.81 11.28 14.44
N ALA A 281 -9.79 10.44 14.64
CA ALA A 281 -9.07 10.25 15.89
C ALA A 281 -9.95 9.79 17.08
N ASP A 282 -11.14 9.23 16.81
CA ASP A 282 -11.94 8.51 17.81
C ASP A 282 -11.43 7.07 17.94
N TRP A 283 -10.24 6.93 18.54
CA TRP A 283 -9.55 5.65 18.68
C TRP A 283 -10.31 4.66 19.57
N ALA A 284 -11.11 5.15 20.53
CA ALA A 284 -11.93 4.30 21.38
C ALA A 284 -13.08 3.66 20.59
N ALA A 285 -13.73 4.44 19.71
CA ALA A 285 -14.76 3.92 18.82
C ALA A 285 -14.18 2.99 17.74
N ALA A 286 -12.99 3.30 17.23
CA ALA A 286 -12.27 2.45 16.28
C ALA A 286 -11.89 1.10 16.91
N GLU A 287 -11.29 1.11 18.11
CA GLU A 287 -10.90 -0.10 18.85
C GLU A 287 -12.08 -1.04 19.06
N ARG A 288 -13.22 -0.54 19.58
CA ARG A 288 -14.41 -1.37 19.80
C ARG A 288 -14.95 -2.00 18.52
N ARG A 289 -14.96 -1.26 17.42
CA ARG A 289 -15.44 -1.75 16.12
C ARG A 289 -14.50 -2.80 15.55
N TYR A 290 -13.19 -2.56 15.59
CA TYR A 290 -12.21 -3.55 15.15
C TYR A 290 -12.20 -4.79 16.04
N ALA A 291 -12.45 -4.66 17.35
CA ALA A 291 -12.63 -5.81 18.25
C ALA A 291 -13.82 -6.68 17.84
N SER A 292 -14.95 -6.06 17.47
CA SER A 292 -16.12 -6.79 16.96
C SER A 292 -15.85 -7.50 15.64
N LEU A 293 -15.05 -6.92 14.75
CA LEU A 293 -14.67 -7.53 13.48
C LEU A 293 -13.67 -8.67 13.69
N ALA A 294 -12.67 -8.49 14.56
CA ALA A 294 -11.65 -9.49 14.85
C ALA A 294 -12.23 -10.78 15.45
N SER A 295 -13.34 -10.69 16.18
CA SER A 295 -14.03 -11.84 16.79
C SER A 295 -15.16 -12.43 15.94
N ALA A 296 -15.48 -11.82 14.78
CA ALA A 296 -16.58 -12.28 13.93
C ALA A 296 -16.21 -13.55 13.17
N ALA A 297 -16.60 -14.72 13.69
CA ALA A 297 -16.27 -16.03 13.11
C ALA A 297 -16.72 -16.21 11.65
N ALA A 298 -17.74 -15.47 11.20
CA ALA A 298 -18.23 -15.47 9.82
C ALA A 298 -17.26 -14.80 8.83
N LEU A 299 -16.30 -13.99 9.31
CA LEU A 299 -15.29 -13.37 8.45
C LEU A 299 -14.16 -14.35 8.12
N PRO A 300 -13.54 -14.25 6.93
CA PRO A 300 -12.32 -14.97 6.63
C PRO A 300 -11.20 -14.70 7.67
N PRO A 301 -10.31 -15.66 7.95
CA PRO A 301 -9.21 -15.49 8.91
C PRO A 301 -8.38 -14.23 8.69
N ASP A 302 -8.05 -13.91 7.43
CA ASP A 302 -7.24 -12.73 7.11
C ASP A 302 -7.94 -11.42 7.47
N CYS A 303 -9.26 -11.37 7.26
CA CYS A 303 -10.07 -10.20 7.61
C CYS A 303 -10.10 -10.02 9.13
N ARG A 304 -10.23 -11.12 9.88
CA ARG A 304 -10.12 -11.07 11.34
C ARG A 304 -8.72 -10.64 11.79
N ALA A 305 -7.67 -11.14 11.13
CA ALA A 305 -6.28 -10.78 11.41
C ALA A 305 -6.01 -9.29 11.15
N ALA A 306 -6.51 -8.73 10.05
CA ALA A 306 -6.36 -7.31 9.75
C ALA A 306 -7.18 -6.42 10.69
N ALA A 307 -8.39 -6.85 11.08
CA ALA A 307 -9.14 -6.19 12.14
C ALA A 307 -8.38 -6.24 13.48
N ALA A 308 -7.75 -7.37 13.83
CA ALA A 308 -6.92 -7.48 15.02
C ALA A 308 -5.72 -6.54 14.98
N LEU A 309 -5.03 -6.43 13.85
CA LEU A 309 -3.92 -5.50 13.69
C LEU A 309 -4.37 -4.03 13.79
N ALA A 310 -5.50 -3.68 13.16
CA ALA A 310 -6.06 -2.34 13.25
C ALA A 310 -6.53 -2.00 14.67
N ARG A 311 -7.08 -2.98 15.39
CA ARG A 311 -7.38 -2.87 16.83
C ARG A 311 -6.11 -2.62 17.64
N ALA A 312 -5.04 -3.38 17.40
CA ALA A 312 -3.75 -3.18 18.08
C ALA A 312 -3.23 -1.77 17.85
N HIS A 313 -3.32 -1.25 16.61
CA HIS A 313 -2.96 0.12 16.32
C HIS A 313 -3.84 1.13 17.07
N ALA A 314 -5.16 0.92 17.14
CA ALA A 314 -6.04 1.79 17.93
C ALA A 314 -5.71 1.77 19.44
N LEU A 315 -5.39 0.60 20.00
CA LEU A 315 -4.90 0.45 21.38
C LEU A 315 -3.58 1.22 21.59
N TRP A 316 -2.67 1.15 20.63
CA TRP A 316 -1.42 1.90 20.64
C TRP A 316 -1.71 3.42 20.62
N ARG A 317 -2.66 3.89 19.82
CA ARG A 317 -3.06 5.31 19.80
C ARG A 317 -3.71 5.77 21.11
N LEU A 318 -4.36 4.88 21.84
CA LEU A 318 -4.91 5.12 23.18
C LEU A 318 -3.87 5.04 24.32
N GLY A 319 -2.61 4.72 24.03
CA GLY A 319 -1.57 4.54 25.05
C GLY A 319 -1.65 3.18 25.79
N ARG A 320 -2.51 2.25 25.35
CA ARG A 320 -2.72 0.93 25.98
C ARG A 320 -1.65 -0.06 25.53
N ARG A 321 -0.39 0.20 25.91
CA ARG A 321 0.81 -0.53 25.43
C ARG A 321 0.80 -2.02 25.75
N ILE A 322 0.40 -2.42 26.96
CA ILE A 322 0.35 -3.84 27.36
C ILE A 322 -0.63 -4.62 26.49
N GLU A 323 -1.83 -4.08 26.28
CA GLU A 323 -2.86 -4.73 25.47
C GLU A 323 -2.50 -4.74 23.98
N THR A 324 -1.82 -3.69 23.52
CA THR A 324 -1.22 -3.66 22.18
C THR A 324 -0.25 -4.83 22.01
N ALA A 325 0.69 -4.99 22.95
CA ALA A 325 1.71 -6.04 22.90
C ALA A 325 1.10 -7.44 22.94
N ALA A 326 0.12 -7.67 23.82
CA ALA A 326 -0.59 -8.94 23.90
C ALA A 326 -1.27 -9.30 22.57
N LEU A 327 -2.02 -8.37 21.98
CA LEU A 327 -2.71 -8.59 20.72
C LEU A 327 -1.74 -8.78 19.54
N CYS A 328 -0.63 -8.06 19.53
CA CYS A 328 0.43 -8.26 18.53
C CYS A 328 1.08 -9.65 18.64
N ALA A 329 1.31 -10.14 19.87
CA ALA A 329 1.85 -11.48 20.10
C ALA A 329 0.86 -12.57 19.62
N GLU A 330 -0.42 -12.46 20.00
CA GLU A 330 -1.48 -13.36 19.53
C GLU A 330 -1.55 -13.39 17.99
N LEU A 331 -1.47 -12.23 17.35
CA LEU A 331 -1.50 -12.14 15.89
C LEU A 331 -0.26 -12.76 15.25
N PHE A 332 0.92 -12.56 15.83
CA PHE A 332 2.17 -13.15 15.34
C PHE A 332 2.18 -14.68 15.45
N GLU A 333 1.59 -15.23 16.50
CA GLU A 333 1.50 -16.67 16.73
C GLU A 333 0.37 -17.34 15.95
N ASN A 334 -0.60 -16.57 15.44
CA ASN A 334 -1.73 -17.10 14.69
C ASN A 334 -1.29 -17.67 13.32
N PRO A 335 -1.34 -19.00 13.10
CA PRO A 335 -0.92 -19.60 11.83
C PRO A 335 -1.88 -19.33 10.68
N GLN A 336 -3.09 -18.85 10.97
CA GLN A 336 -4.08 -18.44 9.96
C GLN A 336 -3.94 -16.96 9.57
N ALA A 337 -3.05 -16.20 10.22
CA ALA A 337 -2.80 -14.82 9.84
C ALA A 337 -1.74 -14.75 8.72
N PRO A 338 -1.94 -13.93 7.68
CA PRO A 338 -0.94 -13.70 6.65
C PRO A 338 0.41 -13.22 7.22
N ASP A 339 1.52 -13.72 6.69
CA ASP A 339 2.88 -13.40 7.18
C ASP A 339 3.17 -11.90 7.19
N GLY A 340 2.65 -11.14 6.22
CA GLY A 340 2.78 -9.69 6.21
C GLY A 340 2.13 -9.01 7.42
N LEU A 341 0.94 -9.47 7.83
CA LEU A 341 0.26 -8.95 9.02
C LEU A 341 1.00 -9.36 10.29
N ARG A 342 1.56 -10.58 10.32
CA ARG A 342 2.38 -11.08 11.42
C ARG A 342 3.66 -10.26 11.60
N GLU A 343 4.37 -9.94 10.50
CA GLU A 343 5.55 -9.07 10.54
C GLU A 343 5.20 -7.67 11.05
N THR A 344 4.13 -7.07 10.53
CA THR A 344 3.70 -5.73 10.95
C THR A 344 3.26 -5.71 12.42
N ALA A 345 2.64 -6.78 12.93
CA ALA A 345 2.28 -6.90 14.34
C ALA A 345 3.51 -6.83 15.25
N LEU A 346 4.59 -7.56 14.90
CA LEU A 346 5.86 -7.47 15.62
C LEU A 346 6.44 -6.07 15.59
N ARG A 347 6.44 -5.40 14.43
CA ARG A 347 6.97 -4.03 14.29
C ARG A 347 6.18 -3.04 15.14
N LEU A 348 4.86 -3.15 15.17
CA LEU A 348 4.00 -2.33 16.02
C LEU A 348 4.26 -2.58 17.51
N CYS A 349 4.55 -3.82 17.91
CA CYS A 349 4.85 -4.16 19.30
C CYS A 349 6.17 -3.54 19.80
N LEU A 350 7.15 -3.34 18.90
CA LEU A 350 8.50 -2.89 19.23
C LEU A 350 8.68 -1.36 19.25
N ALA A 351 7.61 -0.60 19.01
CA ALA A 351 7.69 0.84 18.76
C ALA A 351 6.98 1.73 19.79
#